data_AF-A0A933D8B2-F1
#
_entry.id   AF-A0A933D8B2-F1
#
_cell.length_a   1.000
_cell.length_b   1.000
_cell.length_c   1.000
_cell.angle_alpha   90.00
_cell.angle_beta   90.00
_cell.angle_gamma   90.00
#
_symmetry.space_group_name_H-M   'P 1'
#
loop_
_entity.id
_entity.type
_entity.pdbx_description
1 polymer ?
#
loop_
_entity_poly.entity_id
_entity_poly.type
_entity_poly.pdbx_seq_one_letter_code
_entity_poly.pdbx_strand_id
1 'polypeptide(L)' 'MHNPPIHDKIAFGETFSNRESERKRLSGNIASRIKQSLVSKEIIDITPQRMEFIDPLFKLWFSTVYMKQ' A
#
# COMPACT_ATOMS: atom_id res chain seq x y z
N MET A 1 51.64 -1.98 -19.62
CA MET A 1 50.28 -1.79 -20.18
C MET A 1 49.85 -3.07 -20.86
N HIS A 2 48.89 -3.80 -20.29
CA HIS A 2 47.73 -4.40 -20.96
C HIS A 2 46.99 -5.21 -19.88
N ASN A 3 46.07 -4.57 -19.17
CA ASN A 3 45.17 -5.30 -18.27
C ASN A 3 44.01 -5.81 -19.17
N PRO A 4 43.72 -7.11 -19.22
CA PRO A 4 42.67 -7.62 -20.09
C PRO A 4 41.30 -7.05 -19.68
N PRO A 5 40.40 -6.78 -20.64
CA PRO A 5 39.06 -6.35 -20.31
C PRO A 5 38.35 -7.50 -19.59
N ILE A 6 37.96 -7.26 -18.34
CA ILE A 6 37.16 -8.22 -17.58
C ILE A 6 35.76 -8.21 -18.22
N HIS A 7 35.57 -9.04 -19.25
CA HIS A 7 34.26 -9.51 -19.65
C HIS A 7 33.65 -10.25 -18.46
N ASP A 8 32.38 -9.94 -18.20
CA ASP A 8 31.45 -10.76 -17.43
C ASP A 8 31.82 -10.98 -15.95
N LYS A 9 31.96 -9.90 -15.19
CA LYS A 9 31.59 -9.94 -13.76
C LYS A 9 30.07 -9.98 -13.63
N ILE A 10 29.53 -11.19 -13.81
CA ILE A 10 28.54 -11.81 -12.93
C ILE A 10 27.66 -10.79 -12.18
N ALA A 11 26.58 -10.32 -12.81
CA ALA A 11 25.40 -9.83 -12.09
C ALA A 11 24.40 -10.99 -11.89
N PHE A 12 24.89 -12.20 -11.59
CA PHE A 12 24.08 -13.24 -10.95
C PHE A 12 23.95 -12.86 -9.47
N GLY A 13 23.01 -11.99 -9.15
CA GLY A 13 22.86 -11.51 -7.78
C GLY A 13 21.77 -10.47 -7.57
N GLU A 14 21.37 -9.76 -8.62
CA GLU A 14 20.11 -9.01 -8.59
C GLU A 14 18.99 -10.00 -8.83
N THR A 15 18.66 -10.73 -7.77
CA THR A 15 17.41 -11.46 -7.60
C THR A 15 16.31 -10.67 -8.30
N PHE A 16 15.66 -11.30 -9.28
CA PHE A 16 14.37 -10.85 -9.81
C PHE A 16 13.55 -10.37 -8.62
N SER A 17 13.47 -9.05 -8.47
CA SER A 17 12.87 -8.41 -7.31
C SER A 17 11.52 -9.07 -7.12
N ASN A 18 11.33 -9.71 -5.96
CA ASN A 18 10.23 -10.61 -5.68
C ASN A 18 8.92 -9.82 -5.90
N ARG A 19 8.36 -9.92 -7.12
CA ARG A 19 7.26 -9.06 -7.58
C ARG A 19 6.09 -9.12 -6.61
N GLU A 20 5.92 -10.25 -5.95
CA GLU A 20 4.89 -10.44 -4.92
C GLU A 20 5.16 -9.64 -3.63
N SER A 21 6.40 -9.59 -3.12
CA SER A 21 6.71 -8.76 -1.96
C SER A 21 6.59 -7.27 -2.26
N GLU A 22 6.97 -6.85 -3.48
CA GLU A 22 6.82 -5.47 -3.91
C GLU A 22 5.35 -5.08 -4.04
N ARG A 23 4.52 -5.96 -4.62
CA ARG A 23 3.07 -5.76 -4.70
C ARG A 23 2.42 -5.68 -3.33
N LYS A 24 2.80 -6.57 -2.40
CA LYS A 24 2.30 -6.56 -1.02
C LYS A 24 2.72 -5.31 -0.26
N ARG A 25 3.95 -4.83 -0.47
CA ARG A 25 4.42 -3.57 0.12
C ARG A 25 3.65 -2.38 -0.44
N LEU A 26 3.44 -2.35 -1.76
CA LEU A 26 2.70 -1.28 -2.42
C LEU A 26 1.24 -1.24 -1.97
N SER A 27 0.56 -2.39 -1.91
CA SER A 27 -0.83 -2.47 -1.43
C SER A 27 -0.95 -2.05 0.04
N GLY A 28 -0.01 -2.44 0.89
CA GLY A 28 0.07 -1.98 2.28
C GLY A 28 0.25 -0.47 2.39
N ASN A 29 1.14 0.11 1.59
CA ASN A 29 1.39 1.55 1.56
C ASN A 29 0.14 2.34 1.11
N ILE A 30 -0.54 1.86 0.07
CA ILE A 30 -1.78 2.50 -0.42
C ILE A 30 -2.87 2.44 0.65
N ALA A 31 -3.07 1.27 1.28
CA ALA A 31 -4.05 1.11 2.34
C ALA A 31 -3.76 2.03 3.54
N SER A 32 -2.48 2.19 3.91
CA SER A 32 -2.06 3.12 4.96
C SER A 32 -2.40 4.58 4.61
N ARG A 33 -2.09 5.02 3.38
CA ARG A 33 -2.40 6.39 2.92
C ARG A 33 -3.90 6.66 2.88
N ILE A 34 -4.70 5.70 2.43
CA ILE A 34 -6.17 5.84 2.42
C ILE A 34 -6.68 5.97 3.86
N LYS A 35 -6.24 5.10 4.78
CA LYS A 35 -6.63 5.20 6.20
C LYS A 35 -6.26 6.57 6.79
N GLN A 36 -5.03 7.04 6.58
CA GLN A 36 -4.58 8.34 7.06
C GLN A 36 -5.43 9.50 6.51
N SER A 37 -5.79 9.44 5.22
CA SER A 37 -6.65 10.45 4.59
C SER A 37 -8.08 10.43 5.13
N LEU A 38 -8.64 9.25 5.43
CA LEU A 38 -9.98 9.13 6.02
C LEU A 38 -9.99 9.63 7.46
N VAL A 39 -8.93 9.36 8.24
CA VAL A 39 -8.79 9.88 9.61
C VAL A 39 -8.59 11.39 9.61
N SER A 40 -7.73 11.94 8.75
CA SER A 40 -7.47 13.39 8.70
C SER A 40 -8.67 14.22 8.24
N LYS A 41 -9.62 13.58 7.55
CA LYS A 41 -10.89 14.18 7.13
C LYS A 41 -12.02 13.95 8.12
N GLU A 42 -11.75 13.34 9.28
CA GLU A 42 -12.75 13.00 10.28
C GLU A 42 -13.89 12.13 9.71
N ILE A 43 -13.57 11.26 8.76
CA ILE A 43 -14.54 10.32 8.16
C ILE A 43 -14.60 9.04 9.01
N ILE A 44 -13.44 8.57 9.45
CA ILE A 44 -13.32 7.41 10.36
C ILE A 44 -12.45 7.77 11.55
N ASP A 45 -12.72 7.13 12.68
CA ASP A 45 -11.83 7.05 13.83
C ASP A 45 -11.22 5.65 13.91
N ILE A 46 -9.98 5.57 14.38
CA ILE A 46 -9.27 4.33 14.62
C ILE A 46 -8.74 4.35 16.05
N THR A 47 -9.39 3.58 16.91
CA THR A 47 -8.92 3.30 18.27
C THR A 47 -8.27 1.90 18.31
N PRO A 48 -7.45 1.58 19.32
CA PRO A 48 -6.89 0.23 19.48
C PRO A 48 -7.96 -0.87 19.54
N GLN A 49 -9.19 -0.53 19.94
CA GLN A 49 -10.28 -1.49 20.14
C GLN A 49 -11.23 -1.58 18.93
N ARG A 50 -11.40 -0.49 18.17
CA ARG A 50 -12.34 -0.45 17.04
C ARG A 50 -12.02 0.63 16.01
N MET A 51 -12.46 0.39 14.78
CA MET A 51 -12.60 1.39 13.72
C MET A 51 -14.07 1.77 13.59
N GLU A 52 -14.38 3.05 13.55
CA GLU A 52 -15.75 3.55 13.42
C GLU A 52 -15.86 4.70 12.42
N PHE A 53 -17.03 4.85 11.80
CA PHE A 53 -17.32 6.03 10.99
C PHE A 53 -17.71 7.18 11.91
N ILE A 54 -17.00 8.29 11.80
CA ILE A 54 -17.36 9.55 12.44
C ILE A 54 -18.40 10.26 11.59
N ASP A 55 -18.26 10.21 10.26
CA ASP A 55 -19.23 10.80 9.32
C ASP A 55 -20.41 9.85 9.06
N PRO A 56 -21.63 10.16 9.57
CA PRO A 56 -22.80 9.32 9.37
C PRO A 56 -23.32 9.33 7.93
N LEU A 57 -23.11 10.42 7.17
CA LEU A 57 -23.50 10.51 5.77
C LEU A 57 -22.61 9.62 4.91
N PHE A 58 -21.29 9.66 5.17
CA PHE A 58 -20.36 8.76 4.49
C PHE A 58 -20.68 7.29 4.80
N LYS A 59 -20.97 6.96 6.06
CA LYS A 59 -21.42 5.60 6.46
C LYS A 59 -22.66 5.18 5.69
N LEU A 60 -23.67 6.05 5.61
CA LEU A 60 -24.91 5.78 4.90
C LEU A 60 -24.62 5.50 3.42
N TRP A 61 -24.00 6.43 2.72
CA TRP A 61 -23.64 6.28 1.30
C TRP A 61 -22.82 5.01 1.04
N PHE A 62 -21.81 4.75 1.88
CA PHE A 62 -20.95 3.58 1.73
C PHE A 62 -21.77 2.28 1.83
N SER A 63 -22.63 2.17 2.84
CA SER A 63 -23.47 0.98 3.05
C SER A 63 -24.62 0.83 2.04
N THR A 64 -25.17 1.92 1.52
CA THR A 64 -26.35 1.87 0.65
C THR A 64 -26.05 1.93 -0.83
N VAL A 65 -24.92 2.51 -1.23
CA VAL A 65 -24.55 2.75 -2.63
C VAL A 65 -23.28 2.01 -3.00
N TYR A 66 -22.18 2.24 -2.26
CA TYR A 66 -20.88 1.69 -2.63
C TYR A 66 -20.84 0.16 -2.51
N MET A 67 -21.32 -0.39 -1.38
CA MET A 67 -21.27 -1.82 -1.11
C MET A 67 -22.32 -2.66 -1.87
N LYS A 68 -23.24 -2.03 -2.61
CA LYS A 68 -24.22 -2.73 -3.46
C LYS A 68 -23.72 -2.98 -4.89
N GLN A 69 -22.53 -2.50 -5.22
CA GLN A 69 -21.89 -2.72 -6.53
C GLN A 69 -21.23 -4.10 -6.61
#